data_AF-A0A8S3ESE9-F1
#
_entry.id   AF-A0A8S3ESE9-F1
#
_cell.length_a   1.000
_cell.length_b   1.000
_cell.length_c   1.000
_cell.angle_alpha   90.00
_cell.angle_beta   90.00
_cell.angle_gamma   90.00
#
_symmetry.space_group_name_H-M   'P 1'
#
loop_
_entity.id
_entity.type
_entity.pdbx_description
1 polymer ?
#
loop_
_entity_poly.entity_id
_entity_poly.type
_entity_poly.pdbx_seq_one_letter_code
_entity_poly.pdbx_strand_id
1 'polypeptide(L)'
;RNKLCINTTLTQTEITSIETEWKNINYCLIDEISMVGCHMVARLHKITTIAKHTQPSIPFGGVNMIFLGDFVQYPPVLDRPLYLNLLSPNDNVDDTLDFRKQNEKRLNVSERDIQCKVGRALWLQVNKVFFLTEQMRNKDPVFMAMQSRLRIGQCNNEDYELLCKRVVSPENDIKSLREPPWNSATILVFRNEIRTNINNYCVFDESKKYNHVPMVIVAHDRVRNHEIDSDDLRRFLLSIPDNKTEGLPGYLPIAMNMPVLITHNIATELHISNGSIGRLVRIVTDDDQNLQNTHNFSHPKFPTNTVYITQPLYALVELPQSKLTSCLTNLQPTIVPIVPQQKTIKIDLKSFITPAQKR
;
A
#
# COMPACT_ATOMS: atom_id res chain seq x y z
N ARG A 1 9.16 7.19 9.16
CA ARG A 1 7.87 7.91 8.94
C ARG A 1 7.05 7.77 10.21
N ASN A 2 6.72 8.88 10.85
CA ASN A 2 6.02 8.88 12.14
C ASN A 2 4.63 8.25 11.97
N LYS A 3 4.48 7.01 12.46
CA LYS A 3 3.19 6.58 13.00
C LYS A 3 2.94 7.47 14.21
N LEU A 4 2.41 8.65 13.95
CA LEU A 4 1.83 9.55 14.94
C LEU A 4 0.69 8.78 15.60
N CYS A 5 1.03 8.00 16.62
CA CYS A 5 0.07 7.47 17.55
C CYS A 5 -0.66 8.66 18.17
N ILE A 6 -1.98 8.56 18.29
CA ILE A 6 -2.85 9.66 18.74
C ILE A 6 -2.52 10.11 20.18
N ASN A 7 -1.75 9.28 20.90
CA ASN A 7 -1.34 9.45 22.29
C ASN A 7 0.10 10.00 22.45
N THR A 8 0.73 10.42 21.36
CA THR A 8 2.01 11.14 21.44
C THR A 8 1.71 12.62 21.62
N THR A 9 2.11 13.21 22.75
CA THR A 9 2.19 14.66 22.90
C THR A 9 3.02 15.18 21.73
N LEU A 10 2.40 15.95 20.83
CA LEU A 10 3.12 16.55 19.72
C LEU A 10 4.24 17.42 20.27
N THR A 11 5.43 17.28 19.72
CA THR A 11 6.53 18.19 20.04
C THR A 11 6.20 19.59 19.52
N GLN A 12 6.78 20.63 20.13
CA GLN A 12 6.55 22.01 19.67
C GLN A 12 6.93 22.19 18.20
N THR A 13 7.98 21.52 17.74
CA THR A 13 8.41 21.52 16.34
C THR A 13 7.36 20.90 15.41
N GLU A 14 6.74 19.78 15.79
CA GLU A 14 5.67 19.15 15.02
C GLU A 14 4.43 20.05 14.94
N ILE A 15 4.08 20.71 16.04
CA ILE A 15 2.96 21.66 16.09
C ILE A 15 3.20 22.81 15.11
N THR A 16 4.36 23.48 15.19
CA THR A 16 4.68 24.61 14.31
C THR A 16 4.75 24.19 12.83
N SER A 17 5.22 22.98 12.54
CA SER A 17 5.19 22.43 11.18
C SER A 17 3.76 22.27 10.65
N ILE A 18 2.88 21.67 11.45
CA ILE A 18 1.46 21.46 11.11
C ILE A 18 0.73 22.79 10.94
N GLU A 19 0.95 23.76 11.84
CA GLU A 19 0.39 25.10 11.76
C GLU A 19 0.80 25.79 10.45
N THR A 20 2.07 25.70 10.08
CA THR A 20 2.59 26.29 8.84
C THR A 20 1.97 25.65 7.60
N GLU A 21 1.91 24.31 7.56
CA GLU A 21 1.36 23.54 6.44
C GLU A 21 -0.14 23.85 6.22
N TRP A 22 -0.92 23.90 7.31
CA TRP A 22 -2.36 24.09 7.24
C TRP A 22 -2.80 25.56 7.28
N LYS A 23 -1.91 26.52 7.54
CA LYS A 23 -2.24 27.95 7.72
C LYS A 23 -3.20 28.45 6.65
N ASN A 24 -2.89 28.19 5.38
CA ASN A 24 -3.62 28.72 4.22
C ASN A 24 -4.62 27.71 3.61
N ILE A 25 -4.76 26.51 4.18
CA ILE A 25 -5.66 25.47 3.66
C ILE A 25 -7.09 25.76 4.12
N ASN A 26 -7.99 26.03 3.16
CA ASN A 26 -9.42 26.29 3.44
C ASN A 26 -10.34 25.11 3.07
N TYR A 27 -9.86 24.22 2.20
CA TYR A 27 -10.58 23.07 1.70
C TYR A 27 -9.71 21.82 1.81
N CYS A 28 -10.29 20.71 2.24
CA CYS A 28 -9.64 19.41 2.28
C CYS A 28 -10.51 18.40 1.53
N LEU A 29 -9.95 17.82 0.47
CA LEU A 29 -10.59 16.78 -0.32
C LEU A 29 -10.05 15.43 0.14
N ILE A 30 -10.96 14.50 0.43
CA ILE A 30 -10.61 13.11 0.77
C ILE A 30 -11.30 12.21 -0.23
N ASP A 31 -10.50 11.58 -1.08
CA ASP A 31 -10.96 10.54 -1.99
C ASP A 31 -10.99 9.17 -1.29
N GLU A 32 -11.78 8.25 -1.83
CA GLU A 32 -12.02 6.90 -1.28
C GLU A 32 -12.40 6.88 0.21
N ILE A 33 -13.38 7.72 0.57
CA ILE A 33 -13.90 7.86 1.95
C ILE A 33 -14.38 6.53 2.57
N SER A 34 -14.68 5.52 1.76
CA SER A 34 -15.08 4.18 2.22
C SER A 34 -13.99 3.47 3.01
N MET A 35 -12.72 3.76 2.73
CA MET A 35 -11.56 3.21 3.44
C MET A 35 -11.13 4.06 4.64
N VAL A 36 -11.85 5.15 4.92
CA VAL A 36 -11.59 6.05 6.05
C VAL A 36 -12.49 5.67 7.21
N GLY A 37 -11.88 5.31 8.34
CA GLY A 37 -12.64 4.97 9.54
C GLY A 37 -12.80 6.13 10.53
N CYS A 38 -13.61 5.88 11.55
CA CYS A 38 -13.96 6.87 12.56
C CYS A 38 -12.73 7.43 13.30
N HIS A 39 -11.73 6.60 13.61
CA HIS A 39 -10.55 7.07 14.34
C HIS A 39 -9.72 8.02 13.48
N MET A 40 -9.58 7.73 12.18
CA MET A 40 -8.89 8.62 11.26
C MET A 40 -9.58 9.98 11.14
N VAL A 41 -10.92 10.00 11.05
CA VAL A 41 -11.69 11.27 11.05
C VAL A 41 -11.50 12.06 12.33
N ALA A 42 -11.60 11.41 13.50
CA ALA A 42 -11.38 12.06 14.79
C ALA A 42 -9.96 12.64 14.91
N ARG A 43 -8.96 11.89 14.42
CA ARG A 43 -7.57 12.33 14.39
C ARG A 43 -7.38 13.52 13.45
N LEU A 44 -7.99 13.50 12.26
CA LEU A 44 -7.93 14.61 11.33
C LEU A 44 -8.51 15.88 11.96
N HIS A 45 -9.67 15.77 12.60
CA HIS A 45 -10.27 16.87 13.35
C HIS A 45 -9.30 17.42 14.41
N LYS A 46 -8.71 16.57 15.25
CA LYS A 46 -7.71 16.98 16.25
C LYS A 46 -6.54 17.76 15.62
N ILE A 47 -5.97 17.25 14.53
CA ILE A 47 -4.86 17.90 13.82
C ILE A 47 -5.29 19.26 13.28
N THR A 48 -6.41 19.35 12.58
CA THR A 48 -6.90 20.60 12.00
C THR A 48 -7.25 21.65 13.06
N THR A 49 -7.81 21.24 14.20
CA THR A 49 -8.13 22.14 15.32
C THR A 49 -6.87 22.77 15.90
N ILE A 50 -5.81 21.96 16.10
CA ILE A 50 -4.50 22.44 16.54
C ILE A 50 -3.92 23.39 15.49
N ALA A 51 -3.88 22.96 14.23
CA ALA A 51 -3.26 23.71 13.14
C ALA A 51 -3.91 25.08 12.87
N LYS A 52 -5.22 25.18 13.13
CA LYS A 52 -6.01 26.40 12.92
C LYS A 52 -6.19 27.23 14.18
N HIS A 53 -5.64 26.81 15.32
CA HIS A 53 -5.84 27.44 16.64
C HIS A 53 -7.32 27.68 16.96
N THR A 54 -8.15 26.67 16.72
CA THR A 54 -9.60 26.76 16.91
C THR A 54 -10.05 25.95 18.13
N GLN A 55 -11.28 26.19 18.58
CA GLN A 55 -11.87 25.40 19.65
C GLN A 55 -12.28 24.02 19.11
N PRO A 56 -12.19 22.94 19.92
CA PRO A 56 -12.63 21.59 19.53
C PRO A 56 -14.09 21.49 19.11
N SER A 57 -14.94 22.45 19.50
CA SER A 57 -16.33 22.54 19.07
C SER A 57 -16.49 22.90 17.60
N ILE A 58 -15.46 23.46 16.96
CA ILE A 58 -15.46 23.83 15.54
C ILE A 58 -15.04 22.59 14.73
N PRO A 59 -15.94 22.00 13.93
CA PRO A 59 -15.61 20.82 13.13
C PRO A 59 -14.42 21.09 12.21
N PHE A 60 -13.47 20.14 12.21
CA PHE A 60 -12.21 20.21 11.44
C PHE A 60 -11.48 21.57 11.50
N GLY A 61 -11.56 22.28 12.63
CA GLY A 61 -10.96 23.60 12.79
C GLY A 61 -11.40 24.65 11.77
N GLY A 62 -12.61 24.51 11.22
CA GLY A 62 -13.18 25.41 10.23
C GLY A 62 -12.76 25.12 8.78
N VAL A 63 -12.01 24.03 8.53
CA VAL A 63 -11.67 23.59 7.18
C VAL A 63 -12.91 22.98 6.50
N ASN A 64 -13.19 23.40 5.26
CA ASN A 64 -14.28 22.84 4.48
C ASN A 64 -13.90 21.44 3.98
N MET A 65 -14.65 20.44 4.41
CA MET A 65 -14.37 19.05 4.06
C MET A 65 -15.21 18.61 2.86
N ILE A 66 -14.56 18.04 1.85
CA ILE A 66 -15.20 17.44 0.68
C ILE A 66 -14.78 15.97 0.63
N PHE A 67 -15.76 15.08 0.70
CA PHE A 67 -15.53 13.63 0.70
C PHE A 67 -16.00 13.04 -0.62
N LEU A 68 -15.17 12.21 -1.23
CA LEU A 68 -15.48 11.46 -2.44
C LEU A 68 -15.26 9.97 -2.17
N GLY A 69 -16.04 9.12 -2.82
CA GLY A 69 -15.89 7.68 -2.74
C GLY A 69 -17.21 6.95 -2.67
N ASP A 70 -17.11 5.65 -2.39
CA ASP A 70 -18.21 4.72 -2.52
C ASP A 70 -18.16 3.66 -1.43
N PHE A 71 -19.13 3.70 -0.50
CA PHE A 71 -19.22 2.80 0.65
C PHE A 71 -19.55 1.34 0.31
N VAL A 72 -19.88 1.03 -0.94
CA VAL A 72 -20.03 -0.36 -1.41
C VAL A 72 -18.68 -0.98 -1.78
N GLN A 73 -17.59 -0.20 -1.80
CA GLN A 73 -16.23 -0.70 -1.99
C GLN A 73 -15.63 -1.24 -0.66
N TYR A 74 -14.30 -1.21 -0.53
CA TYR A 74 -13.62 -1.74 0.64
C TYR A 74 -13.88 -0.91 1.91
N PRO A 75 -14.14 -1.55 3.05
CA PRO A 75 -14.20 -0.87 4.34
C PRO A 75 -12.80 -0.44 4.83
N PRO A 76 -12.71 0.44 5.84
CA PRO A 76 -11.43 0.76 6.45
C PRO A 76 -10.73 -0.46 7.05
N VAL A 77 -9.40 -0.47 6.98
CA VAL A 77 -8.56 -1.53 7.56
C VAL A 77 -8.24 -1.19 9.03
N LEU A 78 -8.59 -2.10 9.95
CA LEU A 78 -8.34 -1.97 11.40
C LEU A 78 -8.97 -0.73 12.06
N ASP A 79 -9.97 -0.11 11.42
CA ASP A 79 -10.72 1.04 11.91
C ASP A 79 -12.23 0.78 11.70
N ARG A 80 -13.11 1.48 12.43
CA ARG A 80 -14.56 1.31 12.36
C ARG A 80 -15.14 2.15 11.21
N PRO A 81 -15.96 1.58 10.31
CA PRO A 81 -16.57 2.31 9.20
C PRO A 81 -17.48 3.47 9.65
N LEU A 82 -17.55 4.53 8.84
CA LEU A 82 -18.35 5.73 9.14
C LEU A 82 -19.87 5.50 9.07
N TYR A 83 -20.31 4.50 8.30
CA TYR A 83 -21.72 4.15 8.12
C TYR A 83 -22.27 3.21 9.19
N LEU A 84 -21.42 2.61 10.04
CA LEU A 84 -21.87 1.66 11.06
C LEU A 84 -22.72 2.34 12.12
N ASN A 85 -23.90 1.81 12.47
CA ASN A 85 -24.71 2.38 13.54
C ASN A 85 -24.11 2.07 14.93
N LEU A 86 -23.54 3.07 15.61
CA LEU A 86 -22.87 2.88 16.91
C LEU A 86 -23.86 2.78 18.09
N LEU A 87 -25.17 2.87 17.82
CA LEU A 87 -26.23 2.91 18.82
C LEU A 87 -27.00 1.59 18.95
N SER A 88 -26.77 0.61 18.07
CA SER A 88 -27.37 -0.71 18.22
C SER A 88 -26.46 -1.57 19.11
N PRO A 89 -26.89 -1.98 20.33
CA PRO A 89 -26.13 -2.90 21.16
C PRO A 89 -26.02 -4.31 20.54
N ASN A 90 -26.79 -4.58 19.49
CA ASN A 90 -26.94 -5.89 18.87
C ASN A 90 -26.32 -5.99 17.47
N ASP A 91 -25.81 -4.89 16.91
CA ASP A 91 -25.11 -4.91 15.62
C ASP A 91 -23.68 -5.40 15.87
N ASN A 92 -23.57 -6.70 16.13
CA ASN A 92 -22.35 -7.49 16.06
C ASN A 92 -21.85 -7.51 14.59
N VAL A 93 -21.46 -6.36 14.06
CA VAL A 93 -20.64 -6.30 12.86
C VAL A 93 -19.24 -6.71 13.29
N ASP A 94 -19.06 -8.02 13.28
CA ASP A 94 -17.82 -8.78 13.36
C ASP A 94 -16.69 -8.07 14.14
N ASP A 95 -16.87 -8.02 15.45
CA ASP A 95 -15.84 -7.64 16.43
C ASP A 95 -14.79 -8.77 16.57
N THR A 96 -14.44 -9.45 15.47
CA THR A 96 -13.45 -10.54 15.40
C THR A 96 -12.03 -10.08 15.73
N LEU A 97 -11.81 -8.79 15.97
CA LEU A 97 -10.54 -8.24 16.39
C LEU A 97 -10.28 -8.25 17.92
N ASP A 98 -11.25 -8.58 18.79
CA ASP A 98 -11.01 -8.50 20.25
C ASP A 98 -11.77 -9.53 21.15
N PHE A 99 -12.09 -10.72 20.62
CA PHE A 99 -12.85 -11.78 21.33
C PHE A 99 -12.13 -12.55 22.47
N ARG A 100 -11.28 -11.90 23.27
CA ARG A 100 -10.73 -12.56 24.49
C ARG A 100 -10.97 -11.87 25.82
N LYS A 101 -11.64 -10.70 25.90
CA LYS A 101 -11.68 -9.93 27.17
C LYS A 101 -12.98 -9.19 27.52
N GLN A 102 -14.16 -9.61 27.07
CA GLN A 102 -15.39 -8.83 27.32
C GLN A 102 -16.55 -9.58 27.98
N ASN A 103 -16.30 -10.26 29.10
CA ASN A 103 -17.39 -10.61 30.03
C ASN A 103 -17.39 -9.82 31.36
N GLU A 104 -16.50 -8.83 31.55
CA GLU A 104 -16.45 -8.08 32.84
C GLU A 104 -16.31 -6.54 32.73
N LYS A 105 -16.20 -5.93 31.55
CA LYS A 105 -15.93 -4.47 31.42
C LYS A 105 -17.10 -3.68 30.79
N ARG A 106 -18.28 -3.66 31.42
CA ARG A 106 -19.39 -2.78 31.01
C ARG A 106 -19.32 -1.34 31.56
N LEU A 107 -18.30 -0.98 32.34
CA LEU A 107 -18.20 0.36 32.96
C LEU A 107 -17.05 1.27 32.47
N ASN A 108 -16.08 0.77 31.69
CA ASN A 108 -14.94 1.58 31.26
C ASN A 108 -15.00 1.85 29.76
N VAL A 109 -15.60 2.98 29.36
CA VAL A 109 -15.51 3.49 27.99
C VAL A 109 -14.04 3.75 27.67
N SER A 110 -13.50 3.06 26.66
CA SER A 110 -12.11 3.26 26.28
C SER A 110 -11.93 4.60 25.54
N GLU A 111 -10.73 5.17 25.59
CA GLU A 111 -10.38 6.34 24.77
C GLU A 111 -10.67 6.08 23.28
N ARG A 112 -10.41 4.85 22.82
CA ARG A 112 -10.69 4.39 21.47
C ARG A 112 -12.19 4.52 21.14
N ASP A 113 -13.07 4.10 22.04
CA ASP A 113 -14.53 4.25 21.84
C ASP A 113 -14.96 5.72 21.80
N ILE A 114 -14.35 6.58 22.62
CA ILE A 114 -14.61 8.04 22.59
C ILE A 114 -14.20 8.63 21.24
N GLN A 115 -13.00 8.31 20.75
CA GLN A 115 -12.50 8.79 19.47
C GLN A 115 -13.39 8.32 18.31
N CYS A 116 -13.82 7.05 18.33
CA CYS A 116 -14.76 6.53 17.35
C CYS A 116 -16.08 7.32 17.34
N LYS A 117 -16.64 7.62 18.53
CA LYS A 117 -17.86 8.42 18.66
C LYS A 117 -17.68 9.84 18.13
N VAL A 118 -16.54 10.48 18.41
CA VAL A 118 -16.19 11.81 17.87
C VAL A 118 -16.13 11.78 16.35
N GLY A 119 -15.38 10.83 15.77
CA GLY A 119 -15.24 10.70 14.32
C GLY A 119 -16.59 10.48 13.63
N ARG A 120 -17.45 9.66 14.24
CA ARG A 120 -18.82 9.46 13.75
C ARG A 120 -19.67 10.72 13.86
N ALA A 121 -19.63 11.41 15.00
CA ALA A 121 -20.39 12.64 15.20
C ALA A 121 -19.99 13.73 14.20
N LEU A 122 -18.71 13.80 13.82
CA LEU A 122 -18.22 14.68 12.76
C LEU A 122 -18.75 14.26 11.39
N TRP A 123 -18.74 12.97 11.08
CA TRP A 123 -19.29 12.45 9.83
C TRP A 123 -20.78 12.77 9.67
N LEU A 124 -21.56 12.67 10.75
CA LEU A 124 -23.00 12.99 10.74
C LEU A 124 -23.29 14.49 10.55
N GLN A 125 -22.28 15.36 10.60
CA GLN A 125 -22.43 16.79 10.33
C GLN A 125 -22.27 17.14 8.83
N VAL A 126 -22.00 16.15 7.97
CA VAL A 126 -22.02 16.36 6.52
C VAL A 126 -23.39 16.88 6.10
N ASN A 127 -23.41 18.10 5.57
CA ASN A 127 -24.64 18.86 5.31
C ASN A 127 -25.12 18.76 3.85
N LYS A 128 -24.28 18.24 2.94
CA LYS A 128 -24.58 18.15 1.52
C LYS A 128 -24.03 16.85 0.95
N VAL A 129 -24.88 16.12 0.24
CA VAL A 129 -24.54 14.84 -0.40
C VAL A 129 -24.99 14.90 -1.86
N PHE A 130 -24.13 14.45 -2.76
CA PHE A 130 -24.43 14.34 -4.19
C PHE A 130 -24.23 12.90 -4.64
N PHE A 131 -25.17 12.39 -5.42
CA PHE A 131 -25.07 11.08 -6.05
C PHE A 131 -24.76 11.27 -7.53
N LEU A 132 -23.63 10.74 -7.98
CA LEU A 132 -23.32 10.63 -9.41
C LEU A 132 -23.98 9.36 -9.96
N THR A 133 -24.78 9.49 -11.00
CA THR A 133 -25.57 8.39 -11.58
C THR A 133 -25.05 7.92 -12.93
N GLU A 134 -24.24 8.73 -13.61
CA GLU A 134 -23.68 8.40 -14.91
C GLU A 134 -22.37 7.60 -14.77
N GLN A 135 -22.31 6.45 -15.44
CA GLN A 135 -21.15 5.57 -15.44
C GLN A 135 -20.24 5.92 -16.64
N MET A 136 -19.02 6.40 -16.37
CA MET A 136 -18.09 6.87 -17.42
C MET A 136 -16.96 5.88 -17.77
N ARG A 137 -16.79 4.80 -17.00
CA ARG A 137 -15.69 3.83 -17.10
C ARG A 137 -15.95 2.73 -18.13
N ASN A 138 -17.19 2.28 -18.25
CA ASN A 138 -17.60 1.22 -19.15
C ASN A 138 -18.83 1.67 -19.95
N LYS A 139 -18.83 1.37 -21.25
CA LYS A 139 -19.92 1.70 -22.17
C LYS A 139 -20.75 0.48 -22.55
N ASP A 140 -20.36 -0.72 -22.13
CA ASP A 140 -21.09 -1.96 -22.35
C ASP A 140 -22.34 -2.00 -21.45
N PRO A 141 -23.56 -1.90 -22.04
CA PRO A 141 -24.79 -1.85 -21.26
C PRO A 141 -25.07 -3.15 -20.50
N VAL A 142 -24.63 -4.30 -21.01
CA VAL A 142 -24.84 -5.60 -20.36
C VAL A 142 -23.98 -5.69 -19.11
N PHE A 143 -22.71 -5.31 -19.22
CA PHE A 143 -21.78 -5.33 -18.10
C PHE A 143 -22.12 -4.26 -17.05
N MET A 144 -22.57 -3.08 -17.45
CA MET A 144 -23.06 -2.06 -16.53
C MET A 144 -24.27 -2.55 -15.73
N ALA A 145 -25.26 -3.15 -16.40
CA ALA A 145 -26.44 -3.69 -15.72
C ALA A 145 -26.07 -4.77 -14.68
N MET A 146 -25.12 -5.64 -15.03
CA MET A 146 -24.57 -6.64 -14.10
C MET A 146 -23.88 -5.97 -12.90
N GLN A 147 -23.01 -4.98 -13.12
CA GLN A 147 -22.34 -4.27 -12.02
C GLN A 147 -23.32 -3.57 -11.08
N SER A 148 -24.38 -2.95 -11.62
CA SER A 148 -25.42 -2.32 -10.82
C SER A 148 -26.16 -3.32 -9.92
N ARG A 149 -26.43 -4.53 -10.41
CA ARG A 149 -27.01 -5.62 -9.60
C ARG A 149 -26.02 -6.16 -8.56
N LEU A 150 -24.77 -6.37 -8.95
CA LEU A 150 -23.69 -6.83 -8.06
C LEU A 150 -23.52 -5.90 -6.86
N ARG A 151 -23.56 -4.58 -7.12
CA ARG A 151 -23.46 -3.53 -6.10
C ARG A 151 -24.44 -3.70 -4.94
N ILE A 152 -25.65 -4.19 -5.20
CA ILE A 152 -26.71 -4.34 -4.20
C ILE A 152 -26.99 -5.81 -3.85
N GLY A 153 -26.12 -6.73 -4.28
CA GLY A 153 -26.26 -8.16 -4.02
C GLY A 153 -27.44 -8.82 -4.74
N GLN A 154 -27.87 -8.29 -5.88
CA GLN A 154 -29.02 -8.78 -6.66
C GLN A 154 -28.60 -9.44 -7.99
N CYS A 155 -27.40 -10.04 -8.04
CA CYS A 155 -26.99 -10.78 -9.23
C CYS A 155 -27.96 -11.92 -9.56
N ASN A 156 -28.19 -12.15 -10.84
CA ASN A 156 -29.00 -13.25 -11.36
C ASN A 156 -28.14 -14.31 -12.07
N ASN A 157 -28.78 -15.35 -12.60
CA ASN A 157 -28.08 -16.43 -13.30
C ASN A 157 -27.39 -15.94 -14.57
N GLU A 158 -27.98 -14.97 -15.28
CA GLU A 158 -27.39 -14.38 -16.48
C GLU A 158 -26.07 -13.64 -16.15
N ASP A 159 -26.00 -12.97 -14.99
CA ASP A 159 -24.77 -12.34 -14.50
C ASP A 159 -23.67 -13.37 -14.20
N TYR A 160 -24.05 -14.49 -13.57
CA TYR A 160 -23.14 -15.58 -13.28
C TYR A 160 -22.58 -16.19 -14.57
N GLU A 161 -23.45 -16.53 -15.53
CA GLU A 161 -23.05 -17.07 -16.82
C GLU A 161 -22.15 -16.10 -17.61
N LEU A 162 -22.45 -14.79 -17.56
CA LEU A 162 -21.61 -13.76 -18.18
C LEU A 162 -20.18 -13.76 -17.61
N LEU A 163 -20.04 -13.89 -16.28
CA LEU A 163 -18.74 -13.96 -15.63
C LEU A 163 -18.02 -15.29 -15.91
N CYS A 164 -18.74 -16.40 -15.99
CA CYS A 164 -18.18 -17.72 -16.32
C CYS A 164 -17.51 -17.75 -17.70
N LYS A 165 -18.00 -16.97 -18.68
CA LYS A 165 -17.34 -16.81 -19.99
C LYS A 165 -15.93 -16.19 -19.90
N ARG A 166 -15.63 -15.50 -18.80
CA ARG A 166 -14.33 -14.87 -18.54
C ARG A 166 -13.37 -15.76 -17.75
N VAL A 167 -13.77 -16.99 -17.43
CA VAL A 167 -12.89 -17.98 -16.82
C VAL A 167 -11.96 -18.55 -17.89
N VAL A 168 -10.66 -18.60 -17.60
CA VAL A 168 -9.69 -19.24 -18.49
C VAL A 168 -9.99 -20.73 -18.56
N SER A 169 -10.38 -21.21 -19.74
CA SER A 169 -10.74 -22.61 -19.98
C SER A 169 -10.58 -22.93 -21.46
N PRO A 170 -10.21 -24.17 -21.84
CA PRO A 170 -10.22 -24.61 -23.23
C PRO A 170 -11.58 -24.44 -23.92
N GLU A 171 -12.67 -24.50 -23.15
CA GLU A 171 -14.06 -24.42 -23.61
C GLU A 171 -14.59 -22.98 -23.73
N ASN A 172 -13.87 -21.99 -23.18
CA ASN A 172 -14.26 -20.59 -23.17
C ASN A 172 -13.48 -19.76 -24.20
N ASP A 173 -13.88 -18.49 -24.34
CA ASP A 173 -13.23 -17.52 -25.22
C ASP A 173 -11.76 -17.25 -24.82
N ILE A 174 -11.41 -17.44 -23.55
CA ILE A 174 -10.06 -17.21 -23.02
C ILE A 174 -9.35 -18.54 -22.81
N LYS A 175 -8.49 -18.90 -23.77
CA LYS A 175 -7.75 -20.17 -23.77
C LYS A 175 -6.43 -20.11 -23.01
N SER A 176 -5.83 -18.93 -22.95
CA SER A 176 -4.48 -18.74 -22.38
C SER A 176 -4.29 -17.31 -21.89
N LEU A 177 -3.58 -17.18 -20.77
CA LEU A 177 -3.12 -15.88 -20.25
C LEU A 177 -1.79 -15.43 -20.90
N ARG A 178 -1.18 -16.26 -21.75
CA ARG A 178 0.09 -15.94 -22.43
C ARG A 178 -0.10 -15.14 -23.72
N GLU A 179 -1.33 -15.01 -24.19
CA GLU A 179 -1.66 -14.31 -25.42
C GLU A 179 -2.19 -12.90 -25.13
N PRO A 180 -1.97 -11.92 -26.04
CA PRO A 180 -2.58 -10.60 -25.93
C PRO A 180 -4.12 -10.65 -25.92
N PRO A 181 -4.80 -9.78 -25.17
CA PRO A 181 -4.24 -8.73 -24.30
C PRO A 181 -3.83 -9.24 -22.89
N TRP A 182 -4.14 -10.49 -22.55
CA TRP A 182 -4.02 -11.05 -21.19
C TRP A 182 -2.59 -11.15 -20.69
N ASN A 183 -1.63 -11.33 -21.60
CA ASN A 183 -0.20 -11.39 -21.28
C ASN A 183 0.40 -10.09 -20.73
N SER A 184 -0.36 -9.00 -20.77
CA SER A 184 0.00 -7.69 -20.23
C SER A 184 -0.96 -7.21 -19.13
N ALA A 185 -1.97 -8.02 -18.80
CA ALA A 185 -3.00 -7.64 -17.85
C ALA A 185 -2.46 -7.60 -16.41
N THR A 186 -2.93 -6.63 -15.63
CA THR A 186 -2.64 -6.57 -14.19
C THR A 186 -3.34 -7.72 -13.48
N ILE A 187 -2.57 -8.51 -12.73
CA ILE A 187 -3.09 -9.62 -11.93
C ILE A 187 -3.49 -9.08 -10.55
N LEU A 188 -4.76 -9.25 -10.19
CA LEU A 188 -5.30 -8.89 -8.88
C LEU A 188 -5.47 -10.15 -8.02
N VAL A 189 -4.97 -10.11 -6.79
CA VAL A 189 -5.07 -11.20 -5.82
C VAL A 189 -5.37 -10.68 -4.42
N PHE A 190 -6.03 -11.49 -3.60
CA PHE A 190 -6.47 -11.10 -2.25
C PHE A 190 -5.34 -10.99 -1.22
N ARG A 191 -4.23 -11.72 -1.41
CA ARG A 191 -3.16 -11.84 -0.39
C ARG A 191 -1.85 -11.29 -0.92
N ASN A 192 -1.19 -10.46 -0.11
CA ASN A 192 0.14 -9.92 -0.42
C ASN A 192 1.17 -11.02 -0.70
N GLU A 193 1.13 -12.12 0.03
CA GLU A 193 2.04 -13.25 -0.18
C GLU A 193 1.88 -13.86 -1.59
N ILE A 194 0.63 -14.03 -2.04
CA ILE A 194 0.35 -14.54 -3.39
C ILE A 194 0.85 -13.54 -4.43
N ARG A 195 0.58 -12.24 -4.25
CA ARG A 195 1.07 -11.17 -5.14
C ARG A 195 2.59 -11.21 -5.27
N THR A 196 3.30 -11.30 -4.14
CA THR A 196 4.77 -11.36 -4.11
C THR A 196 5.28 -12.61 -4.82
N ASN A 197 4.68 -13.78 -4.58
CA ASN A 197 5.09 -15.01 -5.25
C ASN A 197 4.86 -14.95 -6.76
N ILE A 198 3.70 -14.45 -7.21
CA ILE A 198 3.40 -14.27 -8.65
C ILE A 198 4.41 -13.31 -9.29
N ASN A 199 4.66 -12.15 -8.68
CA ASN A 199 5.64 -11.20 -9.21
C ASN A 199 7.04 -11.80 -9.30
N ASN A 200 7.46 -12.56 -8.29
CA ASN A 200 8.74 -13.26 -8.31
C ASN A 200 8.80 -14.27 -9.48
N TYR A 201 7.74 -15.05 -9.71
CA TYR A 201 7.68 -15.95 -10.86
C TYR A 201 7.77 -15.19 -12.19
N CYS A 202 7.05 -14.08 -12.34
CA CYS A 202 7.09 -13.26 -13.55
C CYS A 202 8.48 -12.69 -13.84
N VAL A 203 9.25 -12.30 -12.81
CA VAL A 203 10.65 -11.85 -12.98
C VAL A 203 11.50 -12.91 -13.65
N PHE A 204 11.40 -14.17 -13.18
CA PHE A 204 12.20 -15.26 -13.73
C PHE A 204 11.74 -15.70 -15.12
N ASP A 205 10.43 -15.68 -15.38
CA ASP A 205 9.88 -15.99 -16.71
C ASP A 205 10.32 -14.94 -17.76
N GLU A 206 10.19 -13.65 -17.43
CA GLU A 206 10.64 -12.55 -18.30
C GLU A 206 12.16 -12.55 -18.49
N SER A 207 12.93 -12.87 -17.44
CA SER A 207 14.38 -13.04 -17.56
C SER A 207 14.74 -14.13 -18.57
N LYS A 208 14.06 -15.28 -18.54
CA LYS A 208 14.27 -16.36 -19.52
C LYS A 208 13.88 -15.94 -20.93
N LYS A 209 12.72 -15.27 -21.08
CA LYS A 209 12.19 -14.83 -22.37
C LYS A 209 13.12 -13.88 -23.12
N TYR A 210 13.77 -12.95 -22.42
CA TYR A 210 14.72 -12.01 -23.01
C TYR A 210 16.19 -12.43 -22.86
N ASN A 211 16.45 -13.66 -22.41
CA ASN A 211 17.78 -14.18 -22.15
C ASN A 211 18.62 -13.25 -21.24
N HIS A 212 17.96 -12.65 -20.25
CA HIS A 212 18.58 -11.85 -19.21
C HIS A 212 18.90 -12.72 -17.99
N VAL A 213 19.97 -12.36 -17.31
CA VAL A 213 20.29 -12.94 -16.00
C VAL A 213 19.34 -12.33 -14.96
N PRO A 214 18.60 -13.15 -14.18
CA PRO A 214 17.74 -12.60 -13.14
C PRO A 214 18.58 -11.92 -12.06
N MET A 215 18.12 -10.77 -11.59
CA MET A 215 18.79 -10.02 -10.54
C MET A 215 17.93 -10.00 -9.28
N VAL A 216 18.57 -10.00 -8.12
CA VAL A 216 17.90 -9.86 -6.83
C VAL A 216 18.61 -8.77 -6.05
N ILE A 217 17.89 -7.69 -5.72
CA ILE A 217 18.38 -6.70 -4.77
C ILE A 217 18.18 -7.27 -3.36
N VAL A 218 19.26 -7.30 -2.58
CA VAL A 218 19.27 -7.80 -1.20
C VAL A 218 19.22 -6.61 -0.26
N ALA A 219 18.29 -6.64 0.70
CA ALA A 219 18.19 -5.60 1.71
C ALA A 219 19.45 -5.56 2.59
N HIS A 220 19.86 -4.35 2.97
CA HIS A 220 20.97 -4.11 3.87
C HIS A 220 20.45 -3.74 5.27
N ASP A 221 20.42 -4.72 6.17
CA ASP A 221 19.88 -4.55 7.52
C ASP A 221 20.96 -4.18 8.54
N ARG A 222 20.61 -3.28 9.48
CA ARG A 222 21.45 -2.89 10.62
C ARG A 222 20.67 -2.92 11.92
N VAL A 223 21.32 -3.28 13.02
CA VAL A 223 20.72 -3.22 14.37
C VAL A 223 21.31 -2.05 15.12
N ARG A 224 20.49 -1.04 15.46
CA ARG A 224 20.94 0.19 16.13
C ARG A 224 22.16 0.82 15.44
N ASN A 225 22.13 0.89 14.10
CA ASN A 225 23.21 1.36 13.24
C ASN A 225 24.51 0.52 13.24
N HIS A 226 24.51 -0.65 13.87
CA HIS A 226 25.63 -1.59 13.81
C HIS A 226 25.36 -2.66 12.74
N GLU A 227 26.43 -3.11 12.09
CA GLU A 227 26.40 -4.22 11.15
C GLU A 227 26.00 -5.54 11.85
N ILE A 228 25.48 -6.47 11.06
CA ILE A 228 25.02 -7.77 11.54
C ILE A 228 26.04 -8.83 11.18
N ASP A 229 26.77 -9.30 12.19
CA ASP A 229 27.81 -10.33 12.04
C ASP A 229 27.25 -11.75 11.98
N SER A 230 26.07 -11.99 12.55
CA SER A 230 25.45 -13.31 12.56
C SER A 230 24.72 -13.62 11.25
N ASP A 231 25.22 -14.62 10.51
CA ASP A 231 24.58 -15.12 9.29
C ASP A 231 23.17 -15.66 9.53
N ASP A 232 22.93 -16.26 10.70
CA ASP A 232 21.59 -16.74 11.08
C ASP A 232 20.63 -15.58 11.25
N LEU A 233 21.06 -14.52 11.96
CA LEU A 233 20.24 -13.33 12.16
C LEU A 233 19.97 -12.62 10.83
N ARG A 234 21.00 -12.49 9.98
CA ARG A 234 20.85 -11.90 8.64
C ARG A 234 19.83 -12.68 7.80
N ARG A 235 19.97 -14.01 7.72
CA ARG A 235 19.02 -14.87 6.99
C ARG A 235 17.60 -14.76 7.55
N PHE A 236 17.46 -14.71 8.87
CA PHE A 236 16.16 -14.52 9.52
C PHE A 236 15.53 -13.19 9.12
N LEU A 237 16.26 -12.08 9.21
CA LEU A 237 15.74 -10.75 8.87
C LEU A 237 15.32 -10.66 7.38
N LEU A 238 16.14 -11.18 6.47
CA LEU A 238 15.82 -11.23 5.04
C LEU A 238 14.59 -12.09 4.72
N SER A 239 14.25 -13.04 5.60
CA SER A 239 13.07 -13.90 5.45
C SER A 239 11.77 -13.27 5.94
N ILE A 240 11.83 -12.12 6.63
CA ILE A 240 10.65 -11.48 7.19
C ILE A 240 9.75 -10.99 6.04
N PRO A 241 8.43 -11.30 6.08
CA PRO A 241 7.47 -10.80 5.10
C PRO A 241 7.43 -9.26 5.02
N ASP A 242 7.27 -8.74 3.81
CA ASP A 242 7.28 -7.31 3.49
C ASP A 242 6.22 -6.50 4.28
N ASN A 243 5.07 -7.09 4.58
CA ASN A 243 4.02 -6.48 5.39
C ASN A 243 4.44 -6.20 6.86
N LYS A 244 5.50 -6.86 7.35
CA LYS A 244 6.09 -6.60 8.67
C LYS A 244 7.27 -5.62 8.63
N THR A 245 7.75 -5.28 7.44
CA THR A 245 8.91 -4.40 7.20
C THR A 245 8.51 -3.11 6.47
N GLU A 246 7.26 -2.66 6.66
CA GLU A 246 6.69 -1.47 5.99
C GLU A 246 6.79 -1.49 4.46
N GLY A 247 6.69 -2.68 3.86
CA GLY A 247 6.71 -2.88 2.42
C GLY A 247 8.10 -3.03 1.81
N LEU A 248 9.17 -3.13 2.62
CA LEU A 248 10.53 -3.38 2.13
C LEU A 248 10.89 -4.88 2.21
N PRO A 249 10.93 -5.62 1.10
CA PRO A 249 11.27 -7.04 1.14
C PRO A 249 12.78 -7.24 1.38
N GLY A 250 13.15 -8.33 2.06
CA GLY A 250 14.56 -8.73 2.21
C GLY A 250 15.22 -9.10 0.88
N TYR A 251 14.46 -9.71 -0.02
CA TYR A 251 14.87 -10.00 -1.40
C TYR A 251 13.87 -9.36 -2.36
N LEU A 252 14.37 -8.54 -3.28
CA LEU A 252 13.59 -7.93 -4.34
C LEU A 252 14.08 -8.44 -5.71
N PRO A 253 13.48 -9.53 -6.23
CA PRO A 253 13.74 -9.99 -7.59
C PRO A 253 13.31 -8.93 -8.60
N ILE A 254 14.18 -8.69 -9.59
CA ILE A 254 13.97 -7.72 -10.65
C ILE A 254 14.55 -8.23 -11.98
N ALA A 255 13.94 -7.78 -13.08
CA ALA A 255 14.38 -8.04 -14.43
C ALA A 255 14.38 -6.73 -15.23
N MET A 256 15.38 -6.55 -16.08
CA MET A 256 15.44 -5.41 -16.99
C MET A 256 14.19 -5.38 -17.88
N ASN A 257 13.67 -4.19 -18.16
CA ASN A 257 12.46 -3.93 -18.93
C ASN A 257 11.14 -4.38 -18.29
N MET A 258 11.15 -4.92 -17.07
CA MET A 258 9.90 -5.29 -16.40
C MET A 258 9.09 -4.06 -15.94
N PRO A 259 7.75 -4.15 -15.89
CA PRO A 259 6.93 -3.16 -15.20
C PRO A 259 7.27 -3.11 -13.71
N VAL A 260 7.36 -1.90 -13.16
CA VAL A 260 7.60 -1.64 -11.73
C VAL A 260 6.58 -0.63 -11.21
N LEU A 261 6.27 -0.73 -9.92
CA LEU A 261 5.35 0.17 -9.23
C LEU A 261 6.12 1.00 -8.20
N ILE A 262 5.99 2.33 -8.27
CA ILE A 262 6.51 3.22 -7.24
C ILE A 262 5.61 3.10 -6.00
N THR A 263 6.20 2.81 -4.85
CA THR A 263 5.47 2.52 -3.60
C THR A 263 5.41 3.71 -2.63
N HIS A 264 5.88 4.89 -3.05
CA HIS A 264 5.93 6.07 -2.20
C HIS A 264 5.87 7.37 -3.01
N ASN A 265 5.49 8.45 -2.33
CA ASN A 265 5.50 9.78 -2.92
C ASN A 265 6.93 10.32 -3.00
N ILE A 266 7.37 10.65 -4.22
CA ILE A 266 8.66 11.28 -4.51
C ILE A 266 8.42 12.73 -4.93
N ALA A 267 7.66 12.94 -6.00
CA ALA A 267 7.30 14.25 -6.55
C ALA A 267 5.88 14.15 -7.12
N THR A 268 4.87 14.36 -6.27
CA THR A 268 3.44 14.19 -6.61
C THR A 268 3.00 15.13 -7.72
N GLU A 269 3.53 16.35 -7.74
CA GLU A 269 3.33 17.37 -8.75
C GLU A 269 3.83 16.97 -10.14
N LEU A 270 4.82 16.06 -10.20
CA LEU A 270 5.37 15.50 -11.44
C LEU A 270 4.76 14.14 -11.81
N HIS A 271 3.73 13.68 -11.07
CA HIS A 271 3.12 12.34 -11.23
C HIS A 271 4.11 11.21 -10.93
N ILE A 272 4.99 11.42 -9.94
CA ILE A 272 5.92 10.41 -9.41
C ILE A 272 5.52 10.12 -7.96
N SER A 273 4.46 9.35 -7.81
CA SER A 273 3.84 9.04 -6.52
C SER A 273 3.60 7.56 -6.31
N ASN A 274 3.15 7.20 -5.10
CA ASN A 274 2.70 5.84 -4.82
C ASN A 274 1.62 5.43 -5.84
N GLY A 275 1.79 4.26 -6.46
CA GLY A 275 0.92 3.76 -7.53
C GLY A 275 1.38 4.09 -8.95
N SER A 276 2.42 4.90 -9.13
CA SER A 276 2.93 5.21 -10.47
C SER A 276 3.59 3.97 -11.08
N ILE A 277 3.16 3.62 -12.30
CA ILE A 277 3.70 2.48 -13.04
C ILE A 277 4.82 2.98 -13.95
N GLY A 278 5.95 2.30 -13.90
CA GLY A 278 7.09 2.55 -14.76
C GLY A 278 7.68 1.27 -15.31
N ARG A 279 8.80 1.40 -16.01
CA ARG A 279 9.56 0.29 -16.57
C ARG A 279 10.99 0.38 -16.08
N LEU A 280 11.53 -0.72 -15.55
CA LEU A 280 12.93 -0.75 -15.12
C LEU A 280 13.85 -0.65 -16.33
N VAL A 281 14.71 0.37 -16.35
CA VAL A 281 15.69 0.61 -17.40
C VAL A 281 17.06 0.06 -17.03
N ARG A 282 17.52 0.28 -15.79
CA ARG A 282 18.84 -0.16 -15.31
C ARG A 282 18.95 -0.06 -13.79
N ILE A 283 19.80 -0.88 -13.18
CA ILE A 283 20.31 -0.68 -11.82
C ILE A 283 21.74 -0.16 -11.91
N VAL A 284 22.03 0.90 -11.16
CA VAL A 284 23.37 1.50 -11.08
C VAL A 284 23.99 1.15 -9.73
N THR A 285 25.25 0.73 -9.75
CA THR A 285 26.07 0.40 -8.59
C THR A 285 27.41 1.15 -8.67
N ASP A 286 28.12 1.32 -7.55
CA ASP A 286 29.46 1.95 -7.55
C ASP A 286 30.44 1.19 -8.46
N ASP A 287 30.34 -0.14 -8.50
CA ASP A 287 31.18 -1.02 -9.33
C ASP A 287 30.47 -1.47 -10.61
N ASP A 288 30.11 -0.52 -11.49
CA ASP A 288 29.43 -0.81 -12.77
C ASP A 288 30.16 -1.82 -13.69
N GLN A 289 31.42 -2.20 -13.36
CA GLN A 289 32.18 -3.25 -14.05
C GLN A 289 32.15 -4.63 -13.37
N ASN A 290 31.64 -4.78 -12.15
CA ASN A 290 31.71 -6.02 -11.35
C ASN A 290 30.35 -6.52 -10.83
N LEU A 291 29.31 -6.56 -11.68
CA LEU A 291 28.12 -7.40 -11.43
C LEU A 291 28.48 -8.91 -11.24
N GLN A 292 29.73 -9.31 -11.49
CA GLN A 292 30.24 -10.66 -11.34
C GLN A 292 30.73 -11.01 -9.91
N ASN A 293 30.92 -10.06 -8.99
CA ASN A 293 31.50 -10.35 -7.66
C ASN A 293 30.49 -10.82 -6.59
N THR A 294 29.33 -11.37 -6.99
CA THR A 294 28.25 -11.79 -6.08
C THR A 294 28.29 -13.28 -5.74
N HIS A 295 29.42 -13.96 -5.97
CA HIS A 295 29.54 -15.43 -5.99
C HIS A 295 29.27 -16.16 -4.66
N ASN A 296 29.07 -15.46 -3.54
CA ASN A 296 28.85 -16.11 -2.23
C ASN A 296 27.40 -16.06 -1.73
N PHE A 297 26.48 -15.40 -2.43
CA PHE A 297 25.06 -15.48 -2.12
C PHE A 297 24.40 -16.55 -2.98
N SER A 298 23.82 -17.57 -2.34
CA SER A 298 22.89 -18.48 -2.97
C SER A 298 21.65 -18.58 -2.08
N HIS A 299 20.48 -18.62 -2.72
CA HIS A 299 19.23 -18.77 -2.01
C HIS A 299 18.40 -19.85 -2.74
N PRO A 300 17.88 -20.86 -2.03
CA PRO A 300 17.24 -22.02 -2.66
C PRO A 300 16.00 -21.68 -3.49
N LYS A 301 15.39 -20.51 -3.26
CA LYS A 301 14.24 -20.03 -4.04
C LYS A 301 14.60 -19.38 -5.38
N PHE A 302 15.88 -19.10 -5.65
CA PHE A 302 16.31 -18.39 -6.86
C PHE A 302 17.19 -19.27 -7.75
N PRO A 303 17.15 -19.09 -9.08
CA PRO A 303 18.04 -19.81 -10.00
C PRO A 303 19.52 -19.65 -9.64
N THR A 304 20.35 -20.66 -9.91
CA THR A 304 21.78 -20.66 -9.57
C THR A 304 22.58 -19.58 -10.29
N ASN A 305 22.12 -19.11 -11.45
CA ASN A 305 22.73 -18.02 -12.21
C ASN A 305 22.27 -16.62 -11.76
N THR A 306 21.51 -16.49 -10.67
CA THR A 306 21.01 -15.19 -10.19
C THR A 306 22.15 -14.28 -9.72
N VAL A 307 22.11 -13.02 -10.13
CA VAL A 307 23.04 -11.98 -9.66
C VAL A 307 22.44 -11.25 -8.45
N TYR A 308 23.20 -11.15 -7.36
CA TYR A 308 22.72 -10.54 -6.10
C TYR A 308 23.32 -9.16 -5.86
N ILE A 309 22.49 -8.12 -5.91
CA ILE A 309 22.93 -6.74 -5.73
C ILE A 309 22.73 -6.32 -4.28
N THR A 310 23.82 -6.07 -3.54
CA THR A 310 23.78 -5.73 -2.10
C THR A 310 23.90 -4.22 -1.84
N GLN A 311 24.41 -3.45 -2.80
CA GLN A 311 24.63 -2.00 -2.66
C GLN A 311 24.25 -1.26 -3.96
N PRO A 312 22.95 -1.17 -4.31
CA PRO A 312 22.52 -0.34 -5.42
C PRO A 312 22.61 1.15 -5.04
N LEU A 313 23.10 1.99 -5.97
CA LEU A 313 23.06 3.45 -5.81
C LEU A 313 21.66 3.99 -6.13
N TYR A 314 21.10 3.56 -7.27
CA TYR A 314 19.75 3.90 -7.71
C TYR A 314 19.31 2.99 -8.86
N ALA A 315 17.99 2.93 -9.09
CA ALA A 315 17.38 2.33 -10.26
C ALA A 315 16.94 3.42 -11.24
N LEU A 316 17.28 3.29 -12.51
CA LEU A 316 16.71 4.11 -13.57
C LEU A 316 15.37 3.50 -13.98
N VAL A 317 14.30 4.27 -13.82
CA VAL A 317 12.94 3.85 -14.15
C VAL A 317 12.36 4.81 -15.18
N GLU A 318 11.88 4.27 -16.29
CA GLU A 318 11.11 5.04 -17.26
C GLU A 318 9.67 5.17 -16.76
N LEU A 319 9.19 6.41 -16.64
CA LEU A 319 7.86 6.79 -16.19
C LEU A 319 7.16 7.58 -17.31
N PRO A 320 6.47 6.92 -18.26
CA PRO A 320 5.87 7.58 -19.41
C PRO A 320 4.77 8.60 -19.05
N GLN A 321 4.13 8.42 -17.90
CA GLN A 321 3.06 9.30 -17.41
C GLN A 321 3.58 10.50 -16.61
N SER A 322 4.89 10.57 -16.36
CA SER A 322 5.48 11.69 -15.61
C SER A 322 5.39 12.99 -16.41
N LYS A 323 5.20 14.11 -15.71
CA LYS A 323 5.18 15.46 -16.31
C LYS A 323 6.57 16.10 -16.40
N LEU A 324 7.63 15.29 -16.41
CA LEU A 324 8.99 15.77 -16.57
C LEU A 324 9.20 16.29 -17.99
N THR A 325 9.40 17.61 -18.09
CA THR A 325 9.63 18.31 -19.36
C THR A 325 11.11 18.55 -19.65
N SER A 326 11.95 18.52 -18.62
CA SER A 326 13.41 18.69 -18.72
C SER A 326 14.14 17.39 -18.41
N CYS A 327 15.13 17.05 -19.24
CA CYS A 327 16.04 15.94 -18.97
C CYS A 327 16.81 16.18 -17.66
N LEU A 328 16.91 15.15 -16.82
CA LEU A 328 17.95 15.11 -15.79
C LEU A 328 19.28 14.82 -16.53
N THR A 329 20.09 15.87 -16.70
CA THR A 329 21.39 15.83 -17.40
C THR A 329 21.33 15.18 -18.80
N ASN A 330 21.75 13.92 -18.90
CA ASN A 330 21.91 13.14 -20.13
C ASN A 330 20.87 12.01 -20.28
N LEU A 331 19.88 11.96 -19.38
CA LEU A 331 18.82 10.96 -19.43
C LEU A 331 17.66 11.44 -20.31
N GLN A 332 16.92 10.49 -20.89
CA GLN A 332 15.66 10.84 -21.55
C GLN A 332 14.68 11.47 -20.54
N PRO A 333 13.79 12.38 -20.96
CA PRO A 333 12.92 13.13 -20.05
C PRO A 333 12.07 12.27 -19.12
N THR A 334 11.69 11.07 -19.56
CA THR A 334 10.84 10.13 -18.81
C THR A 334 11.63 9.22 -17.86
N ILE A 335 12.97 9.26 -17.86
CA ILE A 335 13.79 8.37 -17.04
C ILE A 335 14.17 9.07 -15.75
N VAL A 336 13.79 8.47 -14.62
CA VAL A 336 13.98 9.03 -13.29
C VAL A 336 14.85 8.09 -12.46
N PRO A 337 15.88 8.61 -11.76
CA PRO A 337 16.61 7.83 -10.77
C PRO A 337 15.77 7.64 -9.50
N ILE A 338 15.53 6.39 -9.14
CA ILE A 338 14.84 5.98 -7.92
C ILE A 338 15.88 5.42 -6.95
N VAL A 339 16.11 6.14 -5.85
CA VAL A 339 17.11 5.77 -4.84
C VAL A 339 16.57 4.70 -3.88
N PRO A 340 17.45 3.88 -3.28
CA PRO A 340 17.08 2.93 -2.24
C PRO A 340 16.36 3.61 -1.07
N GLN A 341 15.46 2.87 -0.44
CA GLN A 341 14.74 3.34 0.72
C GLN A 341 15.29 2.73 2.01
N GLN A 342 15.26 3.52 3.07
CA GLN A 342 15.57 3.07 4.41
C GLN A 342 14.36 3.25 5.35
N LYS A 343 14.07 2.23 6.15
CA LYS A 343 13.06 2.26 7.21
C LYS A 343 13.67 1.76 8.51
N THR A 344 13.20 2.31 9.64
CA THR A 344 13.51 1.80 10.97
C THR A 344 12.28 1.07 11.51
N ILE A 345 12.44 -0.21 11.80
CA ILE A 345 11.35 -1.08 12.27
C ILE A 345 11.73 -1.76 13.59
N LYS A 346 10.71 -2.12 14.37
CA LYS A 346 10.88 -2.94 15.59
C LYS A 346 10.42 -4.36 15.28
N ILE A 347 11.31 -5.32 15.49
CA ILE A 347 11.06 -6.74 15.22
C ILE A 347 11.15 -7.47 16.56
N ASP A 348 10.14 -8.30 16.87
CA ASP A 348 10.21 -9.20 18.00
C ASP A 348 11.04 -10.44 17.61
N LEU A 349 12.22 -10.59 18.22
CA LEU A 349 13.15 -11.68 17.96
C LEU A 349 12.77 -12.98 18.68
N LYS A 350 11.64 -13.05 19.40
CA LYS A 350 11.21 -14.29 20.07
C LYS A 350 11.06 -15.48 19.12
N SER A 351 10.76 -15.26 17.85
CA SER A 351 10.68 -16.33 16.83
C SER A 351 12.05 -16.74 16.28
N PHE A 352 13.09 -15.94 16.49
CA PHE A 352 14.47 -16.26 16.13
C PHE A 352 15.14 -17.16 17.17
N ILE A 353 14.81 -16.95 18.45
CA ILE A 353 15.37 -17.71 19.58
C ILE A 353 14.64 -19.06 19.67
N THR A 354 15.25 -20.13 19.17
CA THR A 354 14.75 -21.50 19.40
C THR A 354 14.84 -21.84 20.91
N PRO A 355 14.00 -22.75 21.43
CA PRO A 355 14.06 -23.17 22.84
C PRO A 355 15.45 -23.66 23.28
N ALA A 356 16.27 -24.16 22.35
CA ALA A 356 17.63 -24.62 22.59
C ALA A 356 18.64 -23.48 22.92
N GLN A 357 18.35 -22.24 22.52
CA GLN A 357 19.23 -21.07 22.73
C GLN A 357 18.85 -20.24 23.97
N LYS A 358 17.88 -20.71 24.78
CA LYS A 358 17.44 -20.07 26.03
C LYS A 358 18.17 -20.57 27.29
N ARG A 359 19.17 -21.44 27.15
CA ARG A 359 19.97 -21.95 28.28
C ARG A 359 21.29 -21.23 28.39
#